data_AF-A0A7C0ZBZ0-F1
#
_entry.id   AF-A0A7C0ZBZ0-F1
#
_cell.length_a   1.000
_cell.length_b   1.000
_cell.length_c   1.000
_cell.angle_alpha   90.00
_cell.angle_beta   90.00
_cell.angle_gamma   90.00
#
_symmetry.space_group_name_H-M   'P 1'
#
loop_
_entity.id
_entity.type
_entity.pdbx_description
1 polymer ?
#
loop_
_entity_poly.entity_id
_entity_poly.type
_entity_poly.pdbx_seq_one_letter_code
_entity_poly.pdbx_strand_id
1 'polypeptide(L)' 'MDLKTLSTFLALVVPFFLGTVWALVDSVQKEFGSPGRKVLWVVVAGVPFVGFIVYLLFGFRRGRKPA' A
#
# COMPACT_ATOMS: atom_id res chain seq x y z
N MET A 1 8.72 14.87 15.52
CA MET A 1 7.25 14.82 15.34
C MET A 1 6.62 14.89 16.71
N ASP A 2 5.65 15.77 16.91
CA ASP A 2 4.82 15.76 18.11
C ASP A 2 3.71 14.71 18.02
N LEU A 3 3.02 14.46 19.14
CA LEU A 3 1.96 13.45 19.23
C LEU A 3 0.77 13.76 18.31
N LYS A 4 0.43 15.04 18.15
CA LYS A 4 -0.68 15.47 17.30
C LYS A 4 -0.40 15.15 15.84
N THR A 5 0.79 15.48 15.36
CA THR A 5 1.24 15.21 13.99
C THR A 5 1.30 13.72 13.72
N LEU A 6 1.80 12.92 14.66
CA LEU A 6 1.81 11.47 14.55
C LEU A 6 0.39 10.89 14.44
N SER A 7 -0.52 11.32 15.32
CA SER A 7 -1.91 10.86 15.31
C SER A 7 -2.63 11.24 14.03
N THR A 8 -2.45 12.46 13.53
CA THR A 8 -3.01 12.90 12.24
C THR A 8 -2.48 12.05 11.09
N PHE A 9 -1.17 11.76 11.09
CA PHE A 9 -0.57 10.91 10.06
C PHE A 9 -1.15 9.48 10.10
N LEU A 10 -1.25 8.87 11.28
CA LEU A 10 -1.81 7.53 11.43
C LEU A 10 -3.29 7.48 11.02
N ALA A 11 -4.08 8.47 11.39
CA ALA A 11 -5.50 8.56 11.01
C ALA A 11 -5.68 8.62 9.48
N LEU A 12 -4.73 9.23 8.76
CA LEU A 12 -4.74 9.26 7.30
C LEU A 12 -4.18 7.99 6.66
N VAL A 13 -3.24 7.30 7.28
CA VAL A 13 -2.56 6.15 6.67
C VAL A 13 -3.28 4.83 6.93
N VAL A 14 -3.71 4.59 8.17
CA VAL A 14 -4.28 3.31 8.61
C VAL A 14 -5.50 2.90 7.77
N PRO A 15 -6.54 3.74 7.54
CA PRO A 15 -7.71 3.29 6.77
C PRO A 15 -7.37 2.92 5.32
N PHE A 16 -6.44 3.64 4.69
CA PHE A 16 -6.01 3.33 3.31
C PHE A 16 -5.16 2.07 3.25
N PHE A 17 -4.32 1.84 4.25
CA PHE A 17 -3.57 0.59 4.37
C PHE A 17 -4.51 -0.60 4.53
N LEU A 18 -5.45 -0.52 5.47
CA LEU A 18 -6.45 -1.57 5.69
C LEU A 18 -7.32 -1.80 4.46
N GLY A 19 -7.78 -0.73 3.80
CA GLY A 19 -8.55 -0.82 2.56
C GLY A 19 -7.77 -1.47 1.42
N THR A 20 -6.48 -1.18 1.30
CA THR A 20 -5.60 -1.81 0.30
C THR A 20 -5.44 -3.31 0.55
N VAL A 21 -5.15 -3.70 1.80
CA VAL A 21 -5.02 -5.12 2.17
C VAL A 21 -6.35 -5.84 1.93
N TRP A 22 -7.46 -5.24 2.32
CA TRP A 22 -8.78 -5.82 2.09
C TRP A 22 -9.08 -5.99 0.61
N ALA A 23 -8.88 -4.96 -0.22
CA ALA A 23 -9.09 -5.03 -1.66
C ALA A 23 -8.24 -6.11 -2.33
N LEU A 24 -6.98 -6.28 -1.90
CA LEU A 24 -6.11 -7.32 -2.42
C LEU A 24 -6.64 -8.71 -2.06
N VAL A 25 -6.94 -8.96 -0.80
CA VAL A 25 -7.49 -10.26 -0.34
C VAL A 25 -8.81 -10.58 -1.07
N ASP A 26 -9.71 -9.59 -1.16
CA ASP A 26 -10.99 -9.72 -1.83
C ASP A 26 -10.83 -10.05 -3.33
N SER A 27 -9.93 -9.36 -4.03
CA SER A 27 -9.65 -9.60 -5.45
C SER A 27 -9.06 -11.00 -5.72
N VAL A 28 -8.32 -11.57 -4.77
CA VAL A 28 -7.76 -12.93 -4.89
C VAL A 28 -8.84 -13.98 -4.60
N GLN A 29 -9.71 -13.74 -3.62
CA GLN A 29 -10.74 -14.69 -3.20
C GLN A 29 -11.94 -14.74 -4.16
N LYS A 30 -12.28 -13.64 -4.83
CA LYS A 30 -13.44 -13.58 -5.74
C LYS A 30 -13.19 -14.21 -7.11
N GLU A 31 -14.26 -14.67 -7.71
CA GLU A 31 -14.31 -15.13 -9.11
C GLU A 31 -14.84 -14.01 -10.01
N PHE A 32 -14.17 -13.75 -11.14
CA PHE A 32 -14.49 -12.63 -12.04
C PHE A 32 -15.00 -13.09 -13.42
N GLY A 33 -15.45 -14.34 -13.52
CA GLY A 33 -16.00 -14.94 -14.74
C GLY A 33 -14.97 -15.23 -15.85
N SER A 34 -13.74 -14.75 -15.71
CA SER A 34 -12.60 -15.13 -16.54
C SER A 34 -11.28 -14.93 -15.79
N PRO A 35 -10.24 -15.71 -16.08
CA PRO A 35 -8.91 -15.51 -15.49
C PRO A 35 -8.34 -14.12 -15.76
N GLY A 36 -8.53 -13.58 -16.98
CA GLY A 36 -8.01 -12.26 -17.35
C GLY A 36 -8.60 -11.12 -16.50
N ARG A 37 -9.91 -11.15 -16.24
CA ARG A 37 -10.54 -10.14 -15.35
C ARG A 37 -10.05 -10.26 -13.92
N LYS A 38 -9.81 -11.48 -13.42
CA LYS A 38 -9.25 -11.69 -12.07
C LYS A 38 -7.85 -11.09 -11.96
N VAL A 39 -6.98 -11.38 -12.93
CA VAL A 39 -5.62 -10.81 -12.97
C VAL A 39 -5.64 -9.29 -13.01
N LEU A 40 -6.52 -8.69 -13.82
CA LEU A 40 -6.67 -7.24 -13.88
C LEU A 40 -6.95 -6.63 -12.50
N TRP A 41 -7.94 -7.17 -11.76
CA TRP A 41 -8.31 -6.62 -10.46
C TRP A 41 -7.26 -6.85 -9.38
N VAL A 42 -6.59 -8.00 -9.39
CA VAL A 42 -5.45 -8.27 -8.48
C VAL A 42 -4.31 -7.27 -8.73
N VAL A 43 -3.99 -6.99 -10.00
CA VAL A 43 -2.96 -6.01 -10.36
C VAL A 43 -3.35 -4.60 -9.92
N VAL A 44 -4.60 -4.19 -10.15
CA VAL A 44 -5.12 -2.89 -9.72
C VAL A 44 -5.06 -2.74 -8.20
N ALA A 45 -5.50 -3.76 -7.44
CA ALA A 45 -5.43 -3.76 -5.98
C ALA A 45 -3.97 -3.77 -5.46
N GLY A 46 -3.03 -4.31 -6.24
CA GLY A 46 -1.61 -4.40 -5.90
C GLY A 46 -0.82 -3.10 -6.08
N VAL A 47 -1.32 -2.11 -6.84
CA VAL A 47 -0.58 -0.87 -7.17
C VAL A 47 0.02 -0.16 -5.96
N PRO A 48 -0.68 0.01 -4.82
CA PRO A 48 -0.12 0.73 -3.66
C PRO A 48 1.16 0.08 -3.08
N PHE A 49 1.39 -1.21 -3.34
CA PHE A 49 2.58 -1.94 -2.88
C PHE A 49 3.81 -1.70 -3.76
N VAL A 50 3.71 -1.02 -4.90
CA VAL A 50 4.87 -0.73 -5.75
C VAL A 50 5.76 0.35 -5.13
N GLY A 51 5.15 1.39 -4.54
CA GLY A 51 5.87 2.56 -4.04
C GLY A 51 6.88 2.23 -2.94
N PHE A 52 6.54 1.33 -2.01
CA PHE A 52 7.46 0.96 -0.95
C PHE A 52 8.67 0.19 -1.49
N ILE A 53 8.49 -0.65 -2.51
CA ILE A 53 9.59 -1.38 -3.16
C ILE A 53 10.57 -0.39 -3.77
N VAL A 54 10.07 0.58 -4.54
CA VAL A 54 10.91 1.64 -5.13
C VAL A 54 11.65 2.43 -4.05
N TYR A 55 10.96 2.81 -2.97
CA TYR A 55 11.59 3.50 -1.84
C TYR A 55 12.68 2.65 -1.18
N LEU A 56 12.44 1.38 -0.90
CA LEU A 56 13.43 0.51 -0.25
C LEU A 56 14.66 0.26 -1.13
N LEU A 57 14.45 0.07 -2.44
CA LEU A 57 15.54 -0.18 -3.38
C LEU A 57 16.41 1.07 -3.60
N PHE A 58 15.78 2.24 -3.76
CA PHE A 58 16.49 3.43 -4.22
C PHE A 58 16.61 4.54 -3.17
N GLY A 59 15.58 4.74 -2.34
CA GLY A 59 15.45 5.88 -1.43
C GLY A 59 15.95 5.63 -0.01
N PHE A 60 15.79 4.43 0.53
CA PHE A 60 16.02 4.12 1.95
C PHE A 60 17.43 4.46 2.44
N ARG A 61 18.44 4.27 1.59
CA ARG A 61 19.85 4.57 1.91
C ARG A 61 20.24 6.04 1.71
N ARG A 62 19.35 6.86 1.13
CA ARG A 62 19.63 8.28 0.82
C ARG A 62 19.28 9.22 1.97
N GLY A 63 18.41 8.81 2.89
CA GLY A 63 18.07 9.60 4.07
C GLY A 63 19.15 9.51 5.14
N ARG A 64 19.56 10.65 5.72
CA ARG A 64 20.39 10.71 6.93
C ARG A 64 19.62 11.45 8.01
N LYS A 65 19.64 10.95 9.25
CA LYS A 65 19.17 11.74 10.38
C LYS A 65 20.17 12.88 10.61
N PRO A 66 19.72 14.11 10.88
CA PRO A 66 20.61 15.14 11.39
C PRO A 66 21.32 14.61 12.64
N ALA A 67 22.62 14.88 12.76
CA ALA A 67 23.40 14.57 13.96
C ALA A 67 22.94 15.43 15.14
#